data_AF-A0A9W8XU79-F1
#
_entry.id   AF-A0A9W8XU79-F1
#
_cell.length_a   1.000
_cell.length_b   1.000
_cell.length_c   1.000
_cell.angle_alpha   90.00
_cell.angle_beta   90.00
_cell.angle_gamma   90.00
#
_symmetry.space_group_name_H-M   'P 1'
#
loop_
_entity.id
_entity.type
_entity.pdbx_description
1 polymer ?
#
loop_
_entity_poly.entity_id
_entity_poly.type
_entity_poly.pdbx_seq_one_letter_code
_entity_poly.pdbx_strand_id
1 'polypeptide(L)'
;MADEAAEKRLAGLTKLYNAVIHGHREVKSLADGKRFLEALAVQKDAVKCVESIVASTGGLPATAKAFRFSGDSAFLNGPTTSVLRYQADPAVKQLYDGLFLHRIIEQIIQPPTFWNAFADAHLSLALSEDAILPLALLLVEILHDRSGDLPDVTNFFLTTSTQ
;
A
#
# COMPACT_ATOMS: atom_id res chain seq x y z
N MET A 1 -16.43 -10.70 -25.59
CA MET A 1 -17.28 -9.84 -24.74
C MET A 1 -16.77 -9.72 -23.30
N ALA A 2 -16.58 -10.81 -22.53
CA ALA A 2 -16.05 -10.70 -21.16
C ALA A 2 -14.60 -10.16 -21.12
N ASP A 3 -13.76 -10.63 -22.04
CA ASP A 3 -12.35 -10.23 -22.15
C ASP A 3 -12.21 -8.74 -22.54
N GLU A 4 -12.95 -8.31 -23.55
CA GLU A 4 -13.01 -6.92 -24.01
C GLU A 4 -13.50 -5.93 -22.93
N ALA A 5 -14.43 -6.35 -22.07
CA ALA A 5 -14.89 -5.54 -20.95
C ALA A 5 -13.82 -5.42 -19.86
N ALA A 6 -13.06 -6.49 -19.60
CA ALA A 6 -11.95 -6.50 -18.65
C ALA A 6 -10.79 -5.62 -19.15
N GLU A 7 -10.44 -5.70 -20.44
CA GLU A 7 -9.43 -4.86 -21.07
C GLU A 7 -9.80 -3.38 -21.00
N LYS A 8 -11.06 -3.03 -21.29
CA LYS A 8 -11.55 -1.65 -21.18
C LYS A 8 -11.49 -1.14 -19.74
N ARG A 9 -11.80 -1.99 -18.76
CA ARG A 9 -11.67 -1.66 -17.33
C ARG A 9 -10.20 -1.39 -16.98
N LEU A 10 -9.30 -2.28 -17.39
CA LEU A 10 -7.87 -2.16 -17.14
C LEU A 10 -7.30 -0.88 -17.74
N ALA A 11 -7.63 -0.56 -19.00
CA ALA A 11 -7.24 0.69 -19.63
C ALA A 11 -7.74 1.92 -18.86
N GLY A 12 -8.97 1.86 -18.33
CA GLY A 12 -9.53 2.89 -17.47
C GLY A 12 -8.79 3.05 -16.13
N LEU A 13 -8.35 1.94 -15.53
CA LEU A 13 -7.56 1.94 -14.29
C LEU A 13 -6.15 2.47 -14.53
N THR A 14 -5.46 2.08 -15.61
CA THR A 14 -4.16 2.66 -15.98
C THR A 14 -4.25 4.15 -16.26
N LYS A 15 -5.31 4.61 -16.94
CA LYS A 15 -5.54 6.05 -17.14
C LYS A 15 -5.75 6.78 -15.81
N LEU A 16 -6.51 6.18 -14.89
CA LEU A 16 -6.71 6.73 -13.55
C LEU A 16 -5.38 6.83 -12.79
N TYR A 17 -4.61 5.76 -12.77
CA TYR A 17 -3.30 5.69 -12.12
C TYR A 17 -2.39 6.83 -12.59
N ASN A 18 -2.20 6.97 -13.91
CA ASN A 18 -1.36 8.02 -14.49
C ASN A 18 -1.88 9.43 -14.15
N ALA A 19 -3.20 9.64 -14.22
CA ALA A 19 -3.79 10.93 -13.85
C ALA A 19 -3.55 11.29 -12.38
N VAL A 20 -3.56 10.31 -11.48
CA VAL A 20 -3.34 10.54 -10.05
C VAL A 20 -1.87 10.77 -9.73
N ILE A 21 -0.96 9.91 -10.19
CA ILE A 21 0.47 10.03 -9.84
C ILE A 21 1.10 11.31 -10.40
N HIS A 22 0.63 11.81 -11.54
CA HIS A 22 1.09 13.07 -12.13
C HIS A 22 0.31 14.30 -11.65
N GLY A 23 -0.61 14.15 -10.69
CA GLY A 23 -1.31 15.27 -10.05
C GLY A 23 -2.45 15.88 -10.87
N HIS A 24 -2.83 15.28 -12.02
CA HIS A 24 -3.98 15.72 -12.82
C HIS A 24 -5.33 15.39 -12.16
N ARG A 25 -5.35 14.42 -11.24
CA ARG A 25 -6.52 14.04 -10.45
C ARG A 25 -6.13 13.83 -9.00
N GLU A 26 -6.91 14.39 -8.09
CA GLU A 26 -6.73 14.20 -6.66
C GLU A 26 -7.59 13.06 -6.12
N VAL A 27 -7.07 12.32 -5.14
CA VAL A 27 -7.83 11.34 -4.35
C VAL A 27 -8.54 12.07 -3.21
N LYS A 28 -9.87 12.24 -3.28
CA LYS A 28 -10.62 13.08 -2.31
C LYS A 28 -11.56 12.29 -1.39
N SER A 29 -11.91 11.07 -1.77
CA SER A 29 -12.89 10.25 -1.06
C SER A 29 -12.38 8.82 -0.87
N LEU A 30 -13.01 8.09 0.06
CA LEU A 30 -12.76 6.65 0.24
C LEU A 30 -12.98 5.86 -1.07
N ALA A 31 -13.98 6.24 -1.87
CA ALA A 31 -14.25 5.60 -3.15
C ALA A 31 -13.11 5.85 -4.16
N ASP A 32 -12.59 7.08 -4.23
CA ASP A 32 -11.42 7.38 -5.06
C ASP A 32 -10.19 6.62 -4.56
N GLY A 33 -9.98 6.54 -3.24
CA GLY A 33 -8.87 5.82 -2.62
C GLY A 33 -8.90 4.34 -2.98
N LYS A 34 -10.04 3.67 -2.78
CA LYS A 34 -10.24 2.26 -3.18
C LYS A 34 -9.94 2.05 -4.65
N ARG A 35 -10.43 2.93 -5.52
CA ARG A 35 -10.22 2.82 -6.97
C ARG A 35 -8.78 3.07 -7.39
N PHE A 36 -8.07 3.97 -6.70
CA PHE A 36 -6.65 4.21 -6.94
C PHE A 36 -5.80 3.03 -6.47
N LEU A 37 -6.09 2.45 -5.31
CA LEU A 37 -5.43 1.22 -4.83
C LEU A 37 -5.69 0.04 -5.78
N GLU A 38 -6.92 -0.11 -6.29
CA GLU A 38 -7.20 -1.10 -7.32
C GLU A 38 -6.34 -0.83 -8.57
N ALA A 39 -6.28 0.43 -9.04
CA ALA A 39 -5.46 0.78 -10.19
C ALA A 39 -3.97 0.47 -9.98
N LEU A 40 -3.45 0.65 -8.76
CA LEU A 40 -2.08 0.28 -8.40
C LEU A 40 -1.85 -1.24 -8.50
N ALA A 41 -2.75 -2.03 -7.91
CA ALA A 41 -2.60 -3.49 -7.82
C ALA A 41 -2.72 -4.23 -9.16
N VAL A 42 -3.24 -3.58 -10.21
CA VAL A 42 -3.42 -4.18 -11.54
C VAL A 42 -2.45 -3.66 -12.59
N GLN A 43 -1.46 -2.85 -12.22
CA GLN A 43 -0.42 -2.46 -13.18
C GLN A 43 0.35 -3.71 -13.65
N LYS A 44 0.78 -3.70 -14.91
CA LYS A 44 1.40 -4.88 -15.54
C LYS A 44 2.81 -5.15 -15.00
N ASP A 45 3.50 -4.11 -14.56
CA ASP A 45 4.91 -4.14 -14.16
C ASP A 45 5.04 -3.46 -12.79
N ALA A 46 5.35 -4.26 -11.76
CA ALA A 46 5.45 -3.82 -10.38
C ALA A 46 6.64 -2.88 -10.16
N VAL A 47 7.76 -3.17 -10.81
CA VAL A 47 8.98 -2.36 -10.75
C VAL A 47 8.70 -0.97 -11.32
N LYS A 48 8.20 -0.91 -12.56
CA LYS A 48 7.88 0.37 -13.21
C LYS A 48 6.81 1.15 -12.44
N CYS A 49 5.83 0.45 -11.86
CA CYS A 49 4.79 1.08 -11.04
C CYS A 49 5.40 1.78 -9.82
N VAL A 50 6.29 1.11 -9.09
CA VAL A 50 6.97 1.64 -7.91
C VAL A 50 7.89 2.81 -8.29
N GLU A 51 8.69 2.66 -9.35
CA GLU A 51 9.52 3.76 -9.88
C GLU A 51 8.68 4.99 -10.21
N SER A 52 7.56 4.80 -10.91
CA SER A 52 6.70 5.90 -11.34
C SER A 52 6.04 6.61 -10.17
N ILE A 53 5.67 5.89 -9.10
CA ILE A 53 5.13 6.48 -7.87
C ILE A 53 6.17 7.37 -7.19
N VAL A 54 7.40 6.87 -7.06
CA VAL A 54 8.49 7.57 -6.37
C VAL A 54 8.98 8.77 -7.19
N ALA A 55 9.04 8.64 -8.52
CA ALA A 55 9.51 9.69 -9.43
C ALA A 55 8.47 10.79 -9.70
N SER A 56 7.17 10.52 -9.48
CA SER A 56 6.10 11.48 -9.80
C SER A 56 5.75 12.36 -8.60
N THR A 57 5.41 13.62 -8.88
CA THR A 57 5.07 14.64 -7.86
C THR A 57 3.86 14.29 -7.01
N GLY A 58 2.86 13.61 -7.58
CA GLY A 58 1.63 13.21 -6.89
C GLY A 58 1.62 11.76 -6.39
N GLY A 59 2.61 10.94 -6.76
CA GLY A 59 2.59 9.50 -6.53
C GLY A 59 2.61 9.13 -5.04
N LEU A 60 3.68 9.52 -4.35
CA LEU A 60 3.83 9.27 -2.90
C LEU A 60 2.68 9.90 -2.07
N PRO A 61 2.32 11.20 -2.24
CA PRO A 61 1.20 11.79 -1.50
C PRO A 61 -0.15 11.12 -1.75
N ALA A 62 -0.45 10.75 -3.00
CA ALA A 62 -1.70 10.07 -3.32
C ALA A 62 -1.78 8.67 -2.73
N THR A 63 -0.66 7.94 -2.73
CA THR A 63 -0.55 6.61 -2.10
C THR A 63 -0.77 6.73 -0.60
N ALA A 64 -0.05 7.63 0.06
CA ALA A 64 -0.21 7.91 1.48
C ALA A 64 -1.67 8.22 1.84
N LYS A 65 -2.30 9.13 1.09
CA LYS A 65 -3.70 9.52 1.29
C LYS A 65 -4.67 8.36 1.08
N ALA A 66 -4.44 7.53 0.07
CA ALA A 66 -5.30 6.40 -0.27
C ALA A 66 -5.38 5.36 0.86
N PHE A 67 -4.24 5.02 1.47
CA PHE A 67 -4.18 4.08 2.60
C PHE A 67 -4.84 4.61 3.87
N ARG A 68 -4.96 5.94 4.03
CA ARG A 68 -5.47 6.58 5.25
C ARG A 68 -6.99 6.81 5.25
N PHE A 69 -7.72 6.46 4.18
CA PHE A 69 -9.16 6.72 4.14
C PHE A 69 -10.00 5.80 5.03
N SER A 70 -9.52 4.61 5.36
CA SER A 70 -10.22 3.70 6.28
C SER A 70 -9.26 2.73 6.95
N GLY A 71 -9.57 2.36 8.20
CA GLY A 71 -8.96 1.24 8.93
C GLY A 71 -9.93 0.07 9.14
N ASP A 72 -11.09 0.06 8.47
CA ASP A 72 -12.07 -1.01 8.62
C ASP A 72 -11.55 -2.34 8.02
N SER A 73 -12.01 -3.46 8.58
CA SER A 73 -11.54 -4.80 8.17
C SER A 73 -11.80 -5.10 6.69
N ALA A 74 -12.86 -4.56 6.07
CA ALA A 74 -13.13 -4.79 4.66
C ALA A 74 -12.13 -4.06 3.75
N PHE A 75 -11.66 -2.89 4.18
CA PHE A 75 -10.63 -2.11 3.52
C PHE A 75 -9.25 -2.76 3.70
N LEU A 76 -8.92 -3.17 4.92
CA LEU A 76 -7.66 -3.83 5.24
C LEU A 76 -7.52 -5.16 4.48
N ASN A 77 -8.56 -6.00 4.49
CA ASN A 77 -8.55 -7.31 3.82
C ASN A 77 -8.73 -7.26 2.30
N GLY A 78 -9.10 -6.11 1.73
CA GLY A 78 -9.41 -5.98 0.31
C GLY A 78 -8.36 -5.18 -0.47
N PRO A 79 -8.63 -3.90 -0.77
CA PRO A 79 -7.78 -3.08 -1.64
C PRO A 79 -6.36 -2.91 -1.10
N THR A 80 -6.21 -2.74 0.21
CA THR A 80 -4.90 -2.59 0.87
C THR A 80 -4.06 -3.86 0.73
N THR A 81 -4.63 -5.01 1.08
CA THR A 81 -3.99 -6.32 0.94
C THR A 81 -3.56 -6.59 -0.49
N SER A 82 -4.40 -6.23 -1.47
CA SER A 82 -4.09 -6.41 -2.91
C SER A 82 -2.86 -5.61 -3.33
N VAL A 83 -2.75 -4.35 -2.89
CA VAL A 83 -1.60 -3.49 -3.21
C VAL A 83 -0.33 -3.96 -2.50
N LEU A 84 -0.40 -4.26 -1.21
CA LEU A 84 0.78 -4.70 -0.46
C LEU A 84 1.33 -6.03 -1.01
N ARG A 85 0.45 -6.96 -1.40
CA ARG A 85 0.85 -8.19 -2.09
C ARG A 85 1.50 -7.92 -3.44
N TYR A 86 0.96 -6.99 -4.21
CA TYR A 86 1.54 -6.59 -5.49
C TYR A 86 2.96 -6.00 -5.32
N GLN A 87 3.18 -5.22 -4.26
CA GLN A 87 4.49 -4.63 -3.94
C GLN A 87 5.48 -5.64 -3.35
N ALA A 88 5.00 -6.80 -2.88
CA ALA A 88 5.83 -7.88 -2.35
C ALA A 88 6.65 -8.64 -3.40
N ASP A 89 6.49 -8.29 -4.69
CA ASP A 89 7.24 -8.91 -5.78
C ASP A 89 8.75 -8.80 -5.51
N PRO A 90 9.51 -9.91 -5.52
CA PRO A 90 10.95 -9.88 -5.29
C PRO A 90 11.71 -8.92 -6.22
N ALA A 91 11.21 -8.68 -7.44
CA ALA A 91 11.81 -7.74 -8.38
C ALA A 91 11.73 -6.28 -7.87
N VAL A 92 10.69 -5.93 -7.11
CA VAL A 92 10.55 -4.61 -6.48
C VAL A 92 11.60 -4.41 -5.39
N LYS A 93 11.92 -5.46 -4.62
CA LYS A 93 12.95 -5.38 -3.57
C LYS A 93 14.37 -5.18 -4.13
N GLN A 94 14.63 -5.69 -5.32
CA GLN A 94 15.94 -5.52 -5.98
C GLN A 94 16.14 -4.11 -6.55
N LEU A 95 15.06 -3.34 -6.67
CA LEU A 95 15.11 -2.00 -7.24
C LEU A 95 15.80 -1.03 -6.27
N TYR A 96 16.98 -0.54 -6.68
CA TYR A 96 17.79 0.42 -5.92
C TYR A 96 18.00 -0.03 -4.46
N ASP A 97 18.34 -1.32 -4.28
CA ASP A 97 18.57 -1.95 -2.97
C ASP A 97 17.37 -1.79 -2.00
N GLY A 98 16.15 -1.81 -2.53
CA GLY A 98 14.91 -1.72 -1.75
C GLY A 98 14.49 -0.30 -1.37
N LEU A 99 15.30 0.73 -1.65
CA LEU A 99 15.04 2.11 -1.22
C LEU A 99 13.68 2.64 -1.70
N PHE A 100 13.27 2.26 -2.92
CA PHE A 100 12.01 2.76 -3.49
C PHE A 100 10.81 2.13 -2.78
N LEU A 101 10.91 0.86 -2.43
CA LEU A 101 9.91 0.18 -1.60
C LEU A 101 9.85 0.82 -0.21
N HIS A 102 11.01 1.09 0.42
CA HIS A 102 11.07 1.74 1.73
C HIS A 102 10.38 3.11 1.72
N ARG A 103 10.62 3.94 0.70
CA ARG A 103 9.93 5.23 0.55
C ARG A 103 8.42 5.11 0.48
N ILE A 104 7.90 4.08 -0.20
CA ILE A 104 6.45 3.86 -0.27
C ILE A 104 5.92 3.38 1.09
N ILE A 105 6.60 2.43 1.72
CA ILE A 105 6.24 1.91 3.04
C ILE A 105 6.20 3.03 4.07
N GLU A 106 7.22 3.90 4.09
CA GLU A 106 7.28 5.08 4.96
C GLU A 106 6.01 5.92 4.84
N GLN A 107 5.55 6.22 3.63
CA GLN A 107 4.34 7.01 3.41
C GLN A 107 3.05 6.33 3.88
N ILE A 108 3.04 4.99 3.91
CA ILE A 108 1.90 4.17 4.36
C ILE A 108 1.87 4.12 5.89
N ILE A 109 3.02 3.92 6.54
CA ILE A 109 3.12 3.75 7.99
C ILE A 109 3.30 5.06 8.75
N GLN A 110 3.61 6.17 8.07
CA GLN A 110 3.62 7.51 8.66
C GLN A 110 2.51 8.37 8.07
N PRO A 111 1.59 8.90 8.90
CA PRO A 111 1.46 8.71 10.34
C PRO A 111 1.02 7.27 10.67
N PRO A 112 1.22 6.80 11.92
CA PRO A 112 0.98 5.41 12.31
C PRO A 112 -0.49 5.00 12.35
N THR A 113 -1.42 5.83 11.88
CA THR A 113 -2.86 5.57 11.88
C THR A 113 -3.22 4.30 11.14
N PHE A 114 -2.70 4.13 9.93
CA PHE A 114 -2.95 2.92 9.14
C PHE A 114 -2.28 1.70 9.77
N TRP A 115 -1.02 1.85 10.19
CA TRP A 115 -0.26 0.78 10.83
C TRP A 115 -0.96 0.23 12.09
N ASN A 116 -1.37 1.13 12.99
CA ASN A 116 -2.06 0.76 14.23
C ASN A 116 -3.37 0.03 13.92
N ALA A 117 -4.18 0.54 12.98
CA ALA A 117 -5.41 -0.14 12.58
C ALA A 117 -5.15 -1.53 11.99
N PHE A 118 -4.06 -1.69 11.22
CA PHE A 118 -3.71 -2.97 10.61
C PHE A 118 -3.18 -3.98 11.64
N ALA A 119 -2.40 -3.52 12.61
CA ALA A 119 -1.93 -4.32 13.74
C ALA A 119 -3.07 -4.70 14.71
N ASP A 120 -3.95 -3.75 15.06
CA ASP A 120 -5.17 -4.01 15.85
C ASP A 120 -6.07 -5.05 15.18
N ALA A 121 -6.26 -4.94 13.87
CA ALA A 121 -7.04 -5.92 13.11
C ALA A 121 -6.40 -7.32 13.14
N HIS A 122 -5.07 -7.42 13.19
CA HIS A 122 -4.39 -8.70 13.34
C HIS A 122 -4.61 -9.29 14.74
N LEU A 123 -4.38 -8.48 15.78
CA LEU A 123 -4.52 -8.91 17.18
C LEU A 123 -5.96 -9.30 17.54
N SER A 124 -6.94 -8.65 16.92
CA SER A 124 -8.37 -8.96 17.06
C SER A 124 -8.86 -10.10 16.15
N LEU A 125 -7.96 -10.77 15.42
CA LEU A 125 -8.29 -11.84 14.47
C LEU A 125 -9.28 -11.42 13.37
N ALA A 126 -9.30 -10.12 13.03
CA ALA A 126 -10.15 -9.54 12.00
C ALA A 126 -9.48 -9.52 10.61
N LEU A 127 -8.19 -9.85 10.52
CA LEU A 127 -7.50 -10.03 9.24
C LEU A 127 -7.77 -11.41 8.64
N SER A 128 -7.98 -11.43 7.33
CA SER A 128 -8.01 -12.67 6.56
C SER A 128 -6.60 -13.26 6.43
N GLU A 129 -6.52 -14.55 6.14
CA GLU A 129 -5.26 -15.23 5.86
C GLU A 129 -4.47 -14.53 4.73
N ASP A 130 -5.20 -14.06 3.73
CA ASP A 130 -4.67 -13.28 2.61
C ASP A 130 -4.00 -11.96 3.03
N ALA A 131 -4.46 -11.33 4.11
CA ALA A 131 -3.97 -10.06 4.63
C ALA A 131 -2.79 -10.22 5.60
N ILE A 132 -2.64 -11.40 6.22
CA ILE A 132 -1.56 -11.69 7.16
C ILE A 132 -0.20 -11.69 6.45
N LEU A 133 -0.10 -12.27 5.25
CA LEU A 133 1.16 -12.31 4.52
C LEU A 133 1.69 -10.90 4.19
N PRO A 134 0.90 -9.97 3.62
CA PRO A 134 1.37 -8.61 3.42
C PRO A 134 1.69 -7.84 4.71
N LEU A 135 1.00 -8.11 5.82
CA LEU A 135 1.37 -7.57 7.13
C LEU A 135 2.76 -8.07 7.57
N ALA A 136 3.00 -9.38 7.47
CA ALA A 136 4.29 -9.98 7.82
C ALA A 136 5.43 -9.42 6.96
N LEU A 137 5.17 -9.17 5.68
CA LEU A 137 6.15 -8.55 4.80
C LEU A 137 6.45 -7.11 5.20
N LEU A 138 5.44 -6.30 5.51
CA LEU A 138 5.67 -4.95 6.05
C LEU A 138 6.53 -4.98 7.31
N LEU A 139 6.25 -5.90 8.25
CA LEU A 139 7.08 -6.08 9.45
C LEU A 139 8.54 -6.40 9.09
N VAL A 140 8.76 -7.32 8.15
CA VAL A 140 10.10 -7.69 7.70
C VAL A 140 10.83 -6.49 7.10
N GLU A 141 10.19 -5.73 6.21
CA GLU A 141 10.82 -4.54 5.62
C GLU A 141 11.14 -3.48 6.68
N ILE A 142 10.24 -3.25 7.64
CA ILE A 142 10.48 -2.28 8.72
C ILE A 142 11.67 -2.73 9.60
N LEU A 143 11.80 -4.03 9.89
CA LEU A 143 12.92 -4.57 10.67
C LEU A 143 14.26 -4.58 9.91
N HIS A 144 14.21 -4.66 8.58
CA HIS A 144 15.41 -4.61 7.73
C HIS A 144 15.85 -3.18 7.41
N ASP A 145 15.03 -2.18 7.73
CA ASP A 145 15.41 -0.79 7.52
C ASP A 145 16.54 -0.39 8.49
N ARG A 146 17.73 -0.24 7.91
CA ARG A 146 18.95 0.12 8.63
C ARG A 146 19.18 1.63 8.70
N SER A 147 18.37 2.44 8.01
CA SER A 147 18.55 3.89 8.02
C SER A 147 17.99 4.54 9.28
N GLY A 148 17.06 3.87 9.98
CA GLY A 148 16.37 4.43 11.14
C GLY A 148 15.36 5.52 10.76
N ASP A 149 15.06 5.65 9.47
CA ASP A 149 14.07 6.61 8.95
C ASP A 149 12.66 6.03 9.08
N LEU A 150 12.50 4.70 9.04
CA LEU A 150 11.23 4.08 9.39
C LEU A 150 10.99 4.18 10.91
N PRO A 151 9.74 4.46 11.32
CA PRO A 151 9.41 4.63 12.72
C PRO A 151 9.52 3.30 13.46
N ASP A 152 9.92 3.37 14.71
CA ASP A 152 9.85 2.22 15.60
C ASP A 152 8.38 1.84 15.87
N VAL A 153 7.90 0.87 15.08
CA VAL A 153 6.57 0.27 15.23
C VAL A 153 6.50 -0.77 16.35
N THR A 154 7.61 -1.12 17.00
CA THR A 154 7.66 -2.18 18.02
C THR A 154 6.99 -1.77 19.33
N ASN A 155 6.88 -0.47 19.62
CA ASN A 155 6.17 0.04 20.80
C ASN A 155 4.69 -0.35 20.86
N PHE A 156 4.08 -0.66 19.71
CA PHE A 156 2.67 -1.07 19.64
C PHE A 156 2.43 -2.43 20.32
N PHE A 157 3.37 -3.38 20.19
CA PHE A 157 3.23 -4.72 20.78
C PHE A 157 3.51 -4.74 22.30
N LEU A 158 4.15 -3.69 22.84
CA LEU A 158 4.52 -3.63 24.25
C LEU A 158 3.39 -3.10 25.14
N THR A 159 2.45 -2.33 24.60
CA THR A 159 1.34 -1.76 25.38
C THR A 159 0.17 -2.73 25.59
N THR A 160 0.06 -3.78 24.77
CA THR A 160 -1.01 -4.80 24.87
C THR A 160 -0.67 -5.95 25.84
N SER A 161 0.54 -6.02 26.37
CA SER A 161 0.96 -7.04 27.36
C SER A 161 0.63 -6.68 28.81
N THR A 162 -0.16 -5.63 29.05
CA THR A 162 -0.62 -5.26 30.39
C THR A 162 -2.15 -5.14 30.45
N GLN A 163 -2.86 -6.25 30.25
CA GLN A 163 -4.21 -6.44 30.80
C GLN A 163 -4.56 -7.91 30.95
#